data_AF-A0A959UUP2-F1
#
_entry.id   AF-A0A959UUP2-F1
#
_cell.length_a   1.000
_cell.length_b   1.000
_cell.length_c   1.000
_cell.angle_alpha   90.00
_cell.angle_beta   90.00
_cell.angle_gamma   90.00
#
_symmetry.space_group_name_H-M   'P 1'
#
loop_
_entity.id
_entity.type
_entity.pdbx_description
1 polymer ?
#
loop_
_entity_poly.entity_id
_entity_poly.type
_entity_poly.pdbx_seq_one_letter_code
_entity_poly.pdbx_strand_id
1 'polypeptide(L)'
;YISCPSCGRTLFDLQETTAKIRARTSHLKGVKIGIMGCIVNGPGEMADADFGYVGTGPGVITLYREKEVVKRNVPSAQAVDELIALIKEHGMWVSLPSSRDDEAVEG
;
A
#
# COMPACT_ATOMS: atom_id res chain seq x y z
N TYR A 1 -1.91 6.67 -5.55
CA TYR A 1 -2.65 6.20 -4.36
C TYR A 1 -4.13 6.36 -4.61
N ILE A 2 -4.91 5.34 -4.27
CA ILE A 2 -6.38 5.36 -4.34
C ILE A 2 -6.85 5.13 -2.91
N SER A 3 -7.70 6.01 -2.36
CA SER A 3 -8.21 5.86 -1.00
C SER A 3 -9.69 6.20 -0.96
N CYS A 4 -10.50 5.36 -0.34
CA CYS A 4 -11.91 5.65 -0.12
C CYS A 4 -12.07 6.80 0.89
N PRO A 5 -13.16 7.58 0.85
CA PRO A 5 -13.50 8.48 1.95
C PRO A 5 -13.66 7.67 3.24
N SER A 6 -13.26 8.27 4.37
CA SER A 6 -13.51 7.66 5.69
C SER A 6 -15.02 7.48 5.89
N CYS A 7 -15.44 6.30 6.33
CA CYS A 7 -16.86 5.96 6.56
C CYS A 7 -16.99 5.27 7.93
N GLY A 8 -18.19 5.21 8.51
CA GLY A 8 -18.44 4.53 9.79
C GLY A 8 -18.15 3.02 9.81
N ARG A 9 -17.75 2.45 8.67
CA ARG A 9 -17.29 1.06 8.51
C ARG A 9 -15.76 0.92 8.58
N THR A 10 -15.03 2.02 8.64
CA THR A 10 -13.57 2.00 8.74
C THR A 10 -13.18 1.60 10.16
N LEU A 11 -12.50 0.47 10.30
CA LEU A 11 -12.15 -0.12 11.60
C LEU A 11 -10.70 0.14 12.01
N PHE A 12 -10.04 1.11 11.37
CA PHE A 12 -8.69 1.58 11.65
C PHE A 12 -8.57 3.06 11.27
N ASP A 13 -7.52 3.74 11.73
CA ASP A 13 -7.26 5.12 11.31
C ASP A 13 -6.74 5.14 9.87
N LEU A 14 -7.65 5.38 8.92
CA LEU A 14 -7.36 5.41 7.49
C LEU A 14 -6.42 6.55 7.13
N GLN A 15 -6.54 7.71 7.78
CA GLN A 15 -5.75 8.89 7.49
C GLN A 15 -4.30 8.67 7.93
N GLU A 16 -4.10 8.20 9.17
CA GLU A 16 -2.79 7.89 9.72
C GLU A 16 -2.12 6.77 8.92
N THR A 17 -2.86 5.70 8.61
CA THR A 17 -2.35 4.58 7.80
C THR A 17 -1.95 5.03 6.40
N THR A 18 -2.77 5.87 5.76
CA THR A 18 -2.45 6.45 4.45
C THR A 18 -1.18 7.28 4.50
N ALA A 19 -1.02 8.11 5.54
CA ALA A 19 0.18 8.90 5.74
C ALA A 19 1.42 8.01 5.93
N LYS A 20 1.33 6.95 6.74
CA LYS A 20 2.40 5.96 6.96
C LYS A 20 2.80 5.26 5.67
N ILE A 21 1.83 4.75 4.90
CA ILE A 21 2.10 4.08 3.62
C ILE A 21 2.76 5.05 2.64
N ARG A 22 2.23 6.29 2.50
CA ARG A 22 2.83 7.32 1.63
C ARG A 22 4.26 7.65 2.04
N ALA A 23 4.52 7.87 3.32
CA ALA A 23 5.87 8.18 3.81
C ALA A 23 6.90 7.09 3.45
N ARG A 24 6.47 5.81 3.46
CA ARG A 24 7.34 4.67 3.15
C ARG A 24 7.45 4.34 1.67
N THR A 25 6.54 4.81 0.82
CA THR A 25 6.43 4.39 -0.59
C THR A 25 6.46 5.56 -1.59
N SER A 26 6.60 6.81 -1.14
CA SER A 26 6.55 8.01 -1.98
C SER A 26 7.62 8.06 -3.10
N HIS A 27 8.72 7.32 -2.91
CA HIS A 27 9.81 7.19 -3.87
C HIS A 27 9.52 6.16 -4.97
N LEU A 28 8.52 5.29 -4.80
CA LEU A 28 8.14 4.28 -5.78
C LEU A 28 7.33 4.92 -6.91
N LYS A 29 8.00 5.32 -7.99
CA LYS A 29 7.35 5.84 -9.18
C LYS A 29 6.69 4.69 -9.94
N GLY A 30 5.40 4.83 -10.27
CA GLY A 30 4.65 3.85 -11.06
C GLY A 30 3.91 2.77 -10.26
N VAL A 31 4.04 2.73 -8.94
CA VAL A 31 3.30 1.77 -8.10
C VAL A 31 1.97 2.37 -7.62
N LYS A 32 0.86 1.77 -8.04
CA LYS A 32 -0.50 2.17 -7.62
C LYS A 32 -0.91 1.37 -6.39
N ILE A 33 -1.02 2.05 -5.26
CA ILE A 33 -1.47 1.44 -3.99
C ILE A 33 -2.89 1.91 -3.67
N GLY A 34 -3.80 0.96 -3.48
CA GLY A 34 -5.18 1.15 -3.01
C GLY A 34 -5.28 0.94 -1.50
N ILE A 35 -5.92 1.86 -0.77
CA ILE A 35 -6.05 1.83 0.69
C ILE A 35 -7.53 1.98 1.05
N MET A 36 -8.13 0.90 1.54
CA MET A 36 -9.57 0.77 1.69
C MET A 36 -9.95 0.48 3.13
N GLY A 37 -10.85 1.29 3.67
CA GLY A 37 -11.32 1.18 5.06
C GLY A 37 -12.17 -0.06 5.33
N CYS A 38 -12.78 -0.65 4.30
CA CYS A 38 -13.65 -1.81 4.42
C CYS A 38 -13.57 -2.74 3.19
N ILE A 39 -13.89 -4.01 3.41
CA ILE A 39 -13.91 -5.05 2.36
C ILE A 39 -15.09 -4.94 1.38
N VAL A 40 -16.17 -4.24 1.75
CA VAL A 40 -17.42 -4.24 0.98
C VAL A 40 -17.23 -3.60 -0.39
N ASN A 41 -16.73 -2.38 -0.44
CA ASN A 41 -16.46 -1.66 -1.69
C ASN A 41 -14.97 -1.68 -2.08
N GLY A 42 -14.10 -1.99 -1.11
CA GLY A 42 -12.65 -1.88 -1.27
C GLY A 42 -12.07 -2.56 -2.52
N PRO A 43 -12.33 -3.86 -2.76
CA PRO A 43 -11.81 -4.58 -3.93
C PRO A 43 -12.26 -3.99 -5.27
N GLY A 44 -13.47 -3.43 -5.35
CA GLY A 44 -13.97 -2.77 -6.56
C GLY A 44 -13.33 -1.41 -6.78
N GLU A 45 -13.21 -0.61 -5.72
CA GLU A 45 -12.61 0.74 -5.78
C GLU A 45 -11.10 0.72 -6.08
N MET A 46 -10.40 -0.38 -5.76
CA MET A 46 -8.97 -0.56 -6.03
C MET A 46 -8.67 -1.49 -7.21
N ALA A 47 -9.63 -1.75 -8.09
CA ALA A 47 -9.49 -2.71 -9.18
C ALA A 47 -8.28 -2.44 -10.12
N ASP A 48 -7.83 -1.18 -10.22
CA ASP A 48 -6.69 -0.73 -11.01
C ASP A 48 -5.40 -0.51 -10.19
N ALA A 49 -5.40 -0.88 -8.91
CA ALA A 49 -4.22 -0.81 -8.06
C ALA A 49 -3.32 -2.04 -8.27
N ASP A 50 -2.00 -1.85 -8.22
CA ASP A 50 -1.03 -2.94 -8.21
C ASP A 50 -1.06 -3.68 -6.87
N PHE A 51 -1.29 -2.94 -5.77
CA PHE A 51 -1.34 -3.48 -4.42
C PHE A 51 -2.51 -2.89 -3.64
N GLY A 52 -3.18 -3.72 -2.86
CA GLY A 52 -4.31 -3.33 -2.02
C GLY A 52 -4.04 -3.53 -0.53
N TYR A 53 -4.44 -2.54 0.28
CA TYR A 53 -4.48 -2.59 1.74
C TYR A 53 -5.93 -2.41 2.17
N VAL A 54 -6.58 -3.49 2.63
CA VAL A 54 -8.04 -3.48 2.89
C VAL A 54 -8.34 -3.90 4.31
N GLY A 55 -9.08 -3.06 5.04
CA GLY A 55 -9.65 -3.44 6.34
C GLY A 55 -10.73 -4.51 6.17
N THR A 56 -10.51 -5.71 6.70
CA THR A 56 -11.49 -6.80 6.67
C THR A 56 -12.18 -7.03 8.01
N GLY A 57 -11.69 -6.40 9.08
CA GLY A 57 -12.26 -6.51 10.43
C GLY A 57 -11.50 -5.61 11.43
N PRO A 58 -11.91 -5.60 12.71
CA PRO A 58 -11.25 -4.80 13.73
C PRO A 58 -9.78 -5.18 13.88
N GLY A 59 -8.89 -4.21 13.66
CA GLY A 59 -7.45 -4.41 13.81
C GLY A 59 -6.79 -5.36 12.80
N VAL A 60 -7.51 -5.81 11.76
CA VAL A 60 -6.99 -6.77 10.77
C VAL A 60 -7.13 -6.27 9.33
N ILE A 61 -6.12 -6.57 8.54
CA ILE A 61 -5.94 -6.11 7.17
C ILE A 61 -5.74 -7.32 6.25
N THR A 62 -6.27 -7.23 5.04
CA THR A 62 -5.97 -8.15 3.95
C THR A 62 -5.20 -7.41 2.88
N LEU A 63 -4.09 -8.00 2.44
CA LEU A 63 -3.21 -7.48 1.40
C LEU A 63 -3.49 -8.17 0.07
N TYR A 64 -3.54 -7.36 -0.97
CA TYR A 64 -3.85 -7.79 -2.33
C TYR A 64 -2.71 -7.47 -3.29
N ARG A 65 -2.53 -8.32 -4.29
CA ARG A 65 -1.84 -8.03 -5.53
C ARG A 65 -2.90 -7.93 -6.60
N GLU A 66 -3.08 -6.75 -7.17
CA GLU A 66 -4.20 -6.47 -8.09
C GLU A 66 -5.53 -6.84 -7.44
N LYS A 67 -6.20 -7.90 -7.93
CA LYS A 67 -7.47 -8.41 -7.39
C LYS A 67 -7.31 -9.67 -6.55
N GLU A 68 -6.10 -10.22 -6.47
CA GLU A 68 -5.81 -11.47 -5.76
C GLU A 68 -5.41 -11.21 -4.31
N VAL A 69 -5.98 -11.99 -3.39
CA VAL A 69 -5.62 -11.95 -1.97
C VAL A 69 -4.29 -12.66 -1.79
N VAL A 70 -3.27 -11.95 -1.29
CA VAL A 70 -1.95 -12.53 -1.00
C VAL A 70 -1.78 -12.84 0.49
N LYS A 71 -2.24 -11.94 1.38
CA LYS A 71 -2.19 -12.16 2.84
C LYS A 71 -3.52 -11.79 3.48
N ARG A 72 -4.06 -12.66 4.34
CA ARG A 72 -5.33 -12.45 5.07
C ARG A 72 -5.08 -12.22 6.55
N ASN A 73 -5.94 -11.44 7.18
CA ASN A 73 -5.97 -11.25 8.63
C ASN A 73 -4.64 -10.79 9.23
N VAL A 74 -3.89 -9.97 8.48
CA VAL A 74 -2.64 -9.38 8.94
C VAL A 74 -2.96 -8.37 10.05
N PRO A 75 -2.32 -8.44 11.22
CA PRO A 75 -2.50 -7.42 12.26
C PRO A 75 -2.17 -6.04 11.71
N SER A 76 -3.08 -5.08 11.88
CA SER A 76 -2.93 -3.70 11.38
C SER A 76 -1.61 -3.03 11.81
N ALA A 77 -1.10 -3.37 12.99
CA ALA A 77 0.19 -2.90 13.49
C ALA A 77 1.39 -3.33 12.62
N GLN A 78 1.29 -4.45 11.91
CA GLN A 78 2.35 -5.02 11.07
C GLN A 78 2.04 -4.87 9.56
N ALA A 79 0.79 -4.57 9.22
CA ALA A 79 0.31 -4.61 7.84
C ALA A 79 1.02 -3.64 6.88
N VAL A 80 1.53 -2.51 7.39
CA VAL A 80 2.33 -1.57 6.57
C VAL A 80 3.67 -2.19 6.17
N ASP A 81 4.36 -2.85 7.09
CA ASP A 81 5.63 -3.51 6.80
C ASP A 81 5.43 -4.75 5.91
N GLU A 82 4.34 -5.49 6.12
CA GLU A 82 3.95 -6.61 5.26
C GLU A 82 3.59 -6.17 3.83
N LEU A 83 2.96 -5.00 3.67
CA LEU A 83 2.72 -4.40 2.35
C LEU A 83 4.04 -4.05 1.66
N ILE A 84 5.01 -3.50 2.40
CA ILE A 84 6.33 -3.17 1.86
C ILE A 84 7.09 -4.43 1.44
N ALA A 85 7.05 -5.47 2.28
CA ALA A 85 7.62 -6.78 1.95
C ALA A 85 7.00 -7.31 0.66
N LEU A 86 5.68 -7.27 0.53
CA LEU A 86 4.97 -7.71 -0.67
C LEU A 86 5.44 -6.94 -1.92
N ILE A 87 5.55 -5.61 -1.84
CA ILE A 87 6.04 -4.79 -2.96
C ILE A 87 7.46 -5.20 -3.39
N LYS A 88 8.33 -5.50 -2.42
CA LYS A 88 9.70 -5.98 -2.67
C LYS A 88 9.70 -7.37 -3.31
N GLU A 89 8.90 -8.30 -2.79
CA GLU A 89 8.77 -9.66 -3.32
C GLU A 89 8.34 -9.67 -4.79
N HIS A 90 7.51 -8.71 -5.19
CA HIS A 90 7.07 -8.52 -6.58
C HIS A 90 8.01 -7.66 -7.44
N GLY A 91 9.21 -7.30 -6.96
CA GLY A 91 10.21 -6.57 -7.74
C GLY A 91 9.84 -5.14 -8.10
N MET A 92 8.80 -4.57 -7.48
CA MET A 92 8.35 -3.18 -7.72
C MET A 92 8.95 -2.18 -6.73
N TRP A 93 9.86 -2.64 -5.87
CA TRP A 93 10.58 -1.78 -4.94
C TRP A 93 11.83 -1.21 -5.61
N VAL A 94 11.90 0.11 -5.71
CA VAL A 94 13.13 0.83 -6.07
C VAL A 94 13.71 1.45 -4.81
N SER A 95 14.99 1.22 -4.54
CA SER A 95 15.67 1.91 -3.44
C SER A 95 15.79 3.40 -3.76
N LEU A 96 15.73 4.26 -2.74
CA LEU A 96 16.08 5.67 -2.91
C LEU A 96 17.47 5.74 -3.56
N PRO A 97 17.67 6.59 -4.58
CA PRO A 97 19.01 6.83 -5.09
C PRO A 97 19.85 7.30 -3.90
N SER A 98 20.87 6.52 -3.54
CA SER A 98 21.92 7.02 -2.66
C SER A 98 22.49 8.25 -3.35
N SER A 99 22.52 9.38 -2.65
CA SER A 99 23.10 10.62 -3.17
C SER A 99 24.57 10.42 -3.49
N ARG A 100 24.89 9.86 -4.68
CA ARG A 100 26.23 9.77 -5.28
C ARG A 100 26.29 9.26 -6.72
N ASP A 101 25.18 8.94 -7.38
CA ASP A 101 25.19 8.51 -8.78
C ASP A 101 24.37 9.46 -9.67
N ASP A 102 24.76 10.74 -9.67
CA ASP A 102 24.34 11.73 -10.66
C ASP A 102 25.55 12.63 -10.97
N GLU A 103 26.64 12.03 -11.46
CA GLU A 103 27.72 12.75 -12.15
C GLU A 103 28.47 11.80 -13.10
N ALA A 104 27.84 11.50 -14.25
CA ALA A 104 28.54 11.00 -15.43
C ALA A 104 27.66 11.08 -16.68
N VAL A 105 27.23 12.29 -17.08
CA VAL A 105 26.92 12.57 -18.49
C VAL A 105 27.42 14.00 -18.80
N GLU A 106 28.12 14.09 -19.93
CA GLU A 106 28.60 15.28 -20.66
C GLU A 106 30.04 15.76 -20.35
N GLY A 107 30.95 15.45 -21.28
CA GLY A 107 32.27 16.10 -21.42
C GLY A 107 33.34 15.24 -22.06
#